data_AF-A0A8K0UHD9-F1
#
_entry.id   AF-A0A8K0UHD9-F1
#
_cell.length_a   1.000
_cell.length_b   1.000
_cell.length_c   1.000
_cell.angle_alpha   90.00
_cell.angle_beta   90.00
_cell.angle_gamma   90.00
#
_symmetry.space_group_name_H-M   'P 1'
#
loop_
_entity.id
_entity.type
_entity.pdbx_description
1 polymer ?
#
loop_
_entity_poly.entity_id
_entity_poly.type
_entity_poly.pdbx_seq_one_letter_code
_entity_poly.pdbx_strand_id
1 'polypeptide(L)'
;MQAANLITAQKLNEEVLFMIQSPSSLDHDTVDEVEFLDVSSRKLALVVVGPNGMFNIEKGAGVKVIFGQLSWTDSHGHQQTRTQATVPFGTVSTVVTANSVHAGDLGAAFLLLKKSSTSGSPPYSNMDQLKTHNIFPKRVPEQVRKMKFDWVKVEDRPWANGRFKGVEFYNLVGFHVRLADDTQTNICHIQMWTAGVGVSAGFHNHTDAIFCEIHACIVNGTGKGGMSWATVPDADFDPAHPDKHKFDSVVVSDLHEHGPLWRTGGDGLPLFRKNATVDYPWHAWLAGPRTEYGTQSFDVWIAFEFPPFVARSVRTDELFPRARGIYTLKNTGTGKAPTVKDGDSTDGTPIVGVAAHAAGRKDEQWNLVPAAGTDACTLTNLASGSSATSNWPPFDGQRLVGSRTSAVLGITSNWALVKAGEHDSVKIGLIGTNLVWSMNSDNFVVLDEERRGDARQLWALEKVAED
;
A
#
# COMPACT_ATOMS: atom_id res chain seq x y z
N MET A 1 11.68 -31.32 14.70
CA MET A 1 12.14 -29.96 14.34
C MET A 1 11.13 -28.98 14.90
N GLN A 2 11.54 -28.02 15.73
CA GLN A 2 10.67 -26.89 16.05
C GLN A 2 10.48 -26.08 14.77
N ALA A 3 9.23 -25.75 14.42
CA ALA A 3 8.97 -24.82 13.34
C ALA A 3 9.73 -23.51 13.64
N ALA A 4 10.44 -22.99 12.64
CA ALA A 4 11.13 -21.71 12.80
C ALA A 4 10.10 -20.61 13.09
N ASN A 5 10.41 -19.73 14.05
CA ASN A 5 9.57 -18.56 14.31
C ASN A 5 9.74 -17.59 13.12
N LEU A 6 8.67 -17.34 12.36
CA LEU A 6 8.72 -16.44 11.19
C LEU A 6 8.61 -14.98 11.61
N ILE A 7 7.95 -14.72 12.74
CA ILE A 7 7.84 -13.42 13.37
C ILE A 7 8.65 -13.44 14.66
N THR A 8 9.61 -12.53 14.79
CA THR A 8 10.33 -12.28 16.04
C THR A 8 10.10 -10.85 16.51
N ALA A 9 10.30 -10.60 17.80
CA ALA A 9 10.07 -9.30 18.40
C ALA A 9 11.22 -8.93 19.36
N GLN A 10 11.70 -7.70 19.23
CA GLN A 10 12.77 -7.13 20.04
C GLN A 10 12.31 -5.83 20.68
N LYS A 11 12.66 -5.63 21.95
CA LYS A 11 12.47 -4.36 22.63
C LYS A 11 13.49 -3.35 22.09
N LEU A 12 13.02 -2.17 21.68
CA LEU A 12 13.84 -0.99 21.45
C LEU A 12 13.89 -0.17 22.76
N ASN A 13 13.33 1.04 22.78
CA ASN A 13 13.07 1.79 24.02
C ASN A 13 11.64 1.55 24.51
N GLU A 14 10.73 2.46 24.15
CA GLU A 14 9.29 2.37 24.45
C GLU A 14 8.54 1.58 23.38
N GLU A 15 9.24 1.15 22.33
CA GLU A 15 8.69 0.53 21.13
C GLU A 15 9.22 -0.88 20.92
N VAL A 16 8.54 -1.64 20.06
CA VAL A 16 8.94 -3.00 19.68
C VAL A 16 9.31 -3.05 18.21
N LEU A 17 10.42 -3.71 17.88
CA LEU A 17 10.77 -4.08 16.53
C LEU A 17 10.31 -5.51 16.25
N PHE A 18 9.36 -5.66 15.33
CA PHE A 18 9.05 -6.92 14.67
C PHE A 18 9.97 -7.15 13.48
N MET A 19 10.59 -8.31 13.44
CA MET A 19 11.29 -8.82 12.25
C MET A 19 10.47 -9.99 11.71
N ILE A 20 10.06 -9.89 10.44
CA ILE A 20 9.27 -10.92 9.75
C ILE A 20 10.03 -11.50 8.56
N GLN A 21 9.96 -12.81 8.34
CA GLN A 21 10.44 -13.36 7.07
C GLN A 21 9.64 -12.80 5.89
N SER A 22 10.29 -12.61 4.74
CA SER A 22 9.61 -12.10 3.54
C SER A 22 8.47 -13.03 3.15
N PRO A 23 7.21 -12.56 3.09
CA PRO A 23 6.09 -13.43 2.73
C PRO A 23 6.28 -14.10 1.36
N SER A 24 6.95 -13.42 0.42
CA SER A 24 7.20 -13.94 -0.93
C SER A 24 8.22 -15.09 -1.00
N SER A 25 9.03 -15.29 0.04
CA SER A 25 10.03 -16.36 0.10
C SER A 25 9.58 -17.57 0.90
N LEU A 26 8.37 -17.55 1.44
CA LEU A 26 7.83 -18.66 2.23
C LEU A 26 7.20 -19.73 1.35
N ASP A 27 7.10 -20.96 1.86
CA ASP A 27 6.29 -21.99 1.23
C ASP A 27 4.80 -21.62 1.29
N HIS A 28 4.03 -22.06 0.29
CA HIS A 28 2.61 -21.72 0.09
C HIS A 28 1.74 -21.81 1.37
N ASP A 29 1.85 -22.90 2.13
CA ASP A 29 1.00 -23.15 3.29
C ASP A 29 1.57 -22.61 4.61
N THR A 30 2.64 -21.81 4.53
CA THR A 30 3.33 -21.30 5.71
C THR A 30 2.58 -20.13 6.32
N VAL A 31 2.30 -20.21 7.62
CA VAL A 31 1.61 -19.16 8.39
C VAL A 31 2.28 -19.00 9.75
N ASP A 32 2.44 -17.76 10.22
CA ASP A 32 2.75 -17.45 11.61
C ASP A 32 1.93 -16.25 12.09
N GLU A 33 1.65 -16.21 13.38
CA GLU A 33 0.85 -15.19 14.04
C GLU A 33 1.46 -14.83 15.42
N VAL A 34 1.50 -13.52 15.73
CA VAL A 34 1.84 -12.98 17.04
C VAL A 34 0.79 -11.98 17.49
N GLU A 35 -0.04 -12.36 18.46
CA GLU A 35 -0.82 -11.40 19.26
C GLU A 35 0.14 -10.54 20.11
N PHE A 36 -0.09 -9.22 20.18
CA PHE A 36 0.84 -8.33 20.87
C PHE A 36 0.19 -7.25 21.74
N LEU A 37 -0.96 -6.70 21.34
CA LEU A 37 -1.64 -5.64 22.08
C LEU A 37 -3.15 -5.89 22.15
N ASP A 38 -3.71 -5.89 23.36
CA ASP A 38 -5.16 -5.85 23.57
C ASP A 38 -5.58 -4.42 23.91
N VAL A 39 -6.40 -3.81 23.06
CA VAL A 39 -6.75 -2.38 23.12
C VAL A 39 -8.09 -2.15 22.41
N SER A 40 -8.94 -1.32 23.01
CA SER A 40 -10.19 -0.85 22.40
C SER A 40 -11.10 -1.97 21.87
N SER A 41 -11.34 -2.99 22.71
CA SER A 41 -12.11 -4.20 22.36
C SER A 41 -11.50 -5.02 21.22
N ARG A 42 -10.19 -4.88 20.96
CA ARG A 42 -9.49 -5.64 19.93
C ARG A 42 -8.18 -6.22 20.43
N LYS A 43 -7.94 -7.48 20.10
CA LYS A 43 -6.59 -8.06 20.16
C LYS A 43 -5.93 -7.87 18.80
N LEU A 44 -4.86 -7.10 18.79
CA LEU A 44 -4.02 -6.87 17.63
C LEU A 44 -3.02 -8.02 17.51
N ALA A 45 -2.95 -8.60 16.31
CA ALA A 45 -1.98 -9.62 15.97
C ALA A 45 -1.29 -9.31 14.64
N LEU A 46 0.02 -9.54 14.56
CA LEU A 46 0.76 -9.52 13.31
C LEU A 46 0.71 -10.92 12.71
N VAL A 47 0.31 -11.02 11.44
CA VAL A 47 0.20 -12.29 10.72
C VAL A 47 1.05 -12.24 9.46
N VAL A 48 1.71 -13.36 9.15
CA VAL A 48 2.46 -13.60 7.91
C VAL A 48 1.95 -14.87 7.26
N VAL A 49 1.69 -14.82 5.96
CA VAL A 49 1.18 -15.92 5.13
C VAL A 49 2.00 -16.02 3.86
N GLY A 50 2.44 -17.23 3.49
CA GLY A 50 3.16 -17.49 2.25
C GLY A 50 2.31 -17.28 0.98
N PRO A 51 2.92 -17.36 -0.21
CA PRO A 51 2.25 -17.12 -1.49
C PRO A 51 1.04 -18.03 -1.69
N ASN A 52 -0.10 -17.43 -2.04
CA ASN A 52 -1.37 -18.14 -2.29
C ASN A 52 -1.93 -18.94 -1.08
N GLY A 53 -1.28 -18.82 0.08
CA GLY A 53 -1.66 -19.46 1.32
C GLY A 53 -3.01 -18.97 1.86
N MET A 54 -3.66 -19.83 2.63
CA MET A 54 -4.94 -19.54 3.27
C MET A 54 -4.73 -19.26 4.77
N PHE A 55 -5.42 -18.25 5.29
CA PHE A 55 -5.49 -17.97 6.72
C PHE A 55 -6.93 -18.05 7.22
N ASN A 56 -7.17 -18.88 8.23
CA ASN A 56 -8.49 -18.99 8.87
C ASN A 56 -8.71 -17.80 9.80
N ILE A 57 -9.86 -17.14 9.67
CA ILE A 57 -10.19 -15.91 10.39
C ILE A 57 -11.63 -15.95 10.91
N GLU A 58 -11.87 -15.37 12.08
CA GLU A 58 -13.23 -15.21 12.60
C GLU A 58 -13.99 -14.14 11.78
N LYS A 59 -15.22 -14.46 11.37
CA LYS A 59 -16.13 -13.48 10.76
C LYS A 59 -16.31 -12.26 11.67
N GLY A 60 -16.12 -11.08 11.11
CA GLY A 60 -16.20 -9.82 11.84
C GLY A 60 -14.87 -9.36 12.47
N ALA A 61 -13.78 -10.10 12.28
CA ALA A 61 -12.44 -9.57 12.53
C ALA A 61 -12.05 -8.53 11.47
N GLY A 62 -11.25 -7.55 11.87
CA GLY A 62 -10.68 -6.55 10.96
C GLY A 62 -9.32 -6.99 10.42
N VAL A 63 -8.98 -6.64 9.19
CA VAL A 63 -7.64 -6.82 8.61
C VAL A 63 -7.13 -5.52 8.01
N LYS A 64 -5.86 -5.20 8.26
CA LYS A 64 -5.11 -4.15 7.55
C LYS A 64 -3.87 -4.77 6.94
N VAL A 65 -3.81 -4.84 5.62
CA VAL A 65 -2.63 -5.36 4.91
C VAL A 65 -1.51 -4.33 4.98
N ILE A 66 -0.30 -4.81 5.29
CA ILE A 66 0.94 -4.02 5.34
C ILE A 66 1.99 -4.49 4.32
N PHE A 67 1.83 -5.69 3.75
CA PHE A 67 2.63 -6.20 2.64
C PHE A 67 1.79 -7.19 1.81
N GLY A 68 1.96 -7.16 0.48
CA GLY A 68 1.28 -8.07 -0.44
C GLY A 68 -0.23 -7.78 -0.56
N GLN A 69 -1.04 -8.83 -0.66
CA GLN A 69 -2.49 -8.71 -0.80
C GLN A 69 -3.24 -9.84 -0.10
N LEU A 70 -4.45 -9.55 0.35
CA LEU A 70 -5.43 -10.54 0.80
C LEU A 70 -6.68 -10.46 -0.06
N SER A 71 -7.31 -11.61 -0.28
CA SER A 71 -8.61 -11.69 -0.94
C SER A 71 -9.55 -12.68 -0.26
N TRP A 72 -10.85 -12.43 -0.37
CA TRP A 72 -11.89 -13.34 0.09
C TRP A 72 -13.19 -13.08 -0.67
N THR A 73 -14.10 -14.05 -0.67
CA THR A 73 -15.45 -13.87 -1.17
C THR A 73 -16.37 -13.46 -0.02
N ASP A 74 -17.08 -12.35 -0.15
CA ASP A 74 -18.01 -11.89 0.88
C ASP A 74 -19.32 -12.69 0.92
N SER A 75 -20.20 -12.36 1.87
CA SER A 75 -21.50 -13.02 2.04
C SER A 75 -22.45 -12.87 0.84
N HIS A 76 -22.16 -11.95 -0.09
CA HIS A 76 -22.94 -11.72 -1.30
C HIS A 76 -22.31 -12.37 -2.54
N GLY A 77 -21.20 -13.10 -2.38
CA GLY A 77 -20.49 -13.73 -3.49
C GLY A 77 -19.54 -12.79 -4.23
N HIS A 78 -19.30 -11.57 -3.74
CA HIS A 78 -18.37 -10.65 -4.38
C HIS A 78 -16.94 -10.87 -3.87
N GLN A 79 -15.98 -10.83 -4.80
CA GLN A 79 -14.57 -10.89 -4.45
C GLN A 79 -14.12 -9.56 -3.85
N GLN A 80 -13.60 -9.63 -2.64
CA GLN A 80 -12.97 -8.54 -1.92
C GLN A 80 -11.46 -8.69 -2.01
N THR A 81 -10.73 -7.58 -2.15
CA THR A 81 -9.26 -7.54 -2.09
C THR A 81 -8.81 -6.40 -1.19
N ARG A 82 -7.75 -6.62 -0.42
CA ARG A 82 -7.07 -5.59 0.40
C ARG A 82 -5.58 -5.62 0.16
N THR A 83 -4.98 -4.43 0.17
CA THR A 83 -3.55 -4.18 -0.02
C THR A 83 -3.09 -3.11 0.97
N GLN A 84 -1.85 -2.62 0.84
CA GLN A 84 -1.30 -1.57 1.70
C GLN A 84 -2.13 -0.28 1.75
N ALA A 85 -2.88 0.04 0.71
CA ALA A 85 -3.84 1.15 0.71
C ALA A 85 -5.02 0.88 -0.23
N THR A 86 -6.13 1.59 0.01
CA THR A 86 -7.27 1.66 -0.92
C THR A 86 -7.11 2.82 -1.91
N VAL A 87 -8.14 3.10 -2.71
CA VAL A 87 -8.16 4.22 -3.67
C VAL A 87 -7.94 5.57 -2.96
N PRO A 88 -7.21 6.54 -3.57
CA PRO A 88 -7.00 7.87 -3.01
C PRO A 88 -8.29 8.55 -2.53
N PHE A 89 -8.24 9.20 -1.37
CA PHE A 89 -9.37 9.89 -0.71
C PHE A 89 -10.60 9.03 -0.37
N GLY A 90 -10.60 7.74 -0.72
CA GLY A 90 -11.70 6.82 -0.42
C GLY A 90 -11.61 6.21 0.98
N THR A 91 -12.63 5.45 1.35
CA THR A 91 -12.62 4.59 2.55
C THR A 91 -13.07 3.19 2.20
N VAL A 92 -12.62 2.22 2.99
CA VAL A 92 -13.02 0.82 2.83
C VAL A 92 -13.09 0.14 4.19
N SER A 93 -14.06 -0.76 4.37
CA SER A 93 -14.12 -1.56 5.58
C SER A 93 -12.95 -2.54 5.66
N THR A 94 -12.37 -2.65 6.85
CA THR A 94 -11.36 -3.66 7.19
C THR A 94 -11.99 -4.99 7.60
N VAL A 95 -13.31 -5.05 7.76
CA VAL A 95 -14.02 -6.23 8.26
C VAL A 95 -14.05 -7.35 7.23
N VAL A 96 -13.63 -8.54 7.66
CA VAL A 96 -13.73 -9.77 6.88
C VAL A 96 -15.05 -10.48 7.21
N THR A 97 -15.84 -10.74 6.17
CA THR A 97 -17.15 -11.41 6.26
C THR A 97 -17.09 -12.91 5.94
N ALA A 98 -15.90 -13.41 5.57
CA ALA A 98 -15.59 -14.80 5.32
C ALA A 98 -14.96 -15.49 6.56
N ASN A 99 -14.84 -16.82 6.51
CA ASN A 99 -14.13 -17.62 7.53
C ASN A 99 -12.64 -17.80 7.22
N SER A 100 -12.21 -17.37 6.04
CA SER A 100 -10.83 -17.45 5.59
C SER A 100 -10.53 -16.29 4.64
N VAL A 101 -9.25 -15.98 4.54
CA VAL A 101 -8.68 -15.08 3.52
C VAL A 101 -7.54 -15.83 2.80
N HIS A 102 -7.28 -15.45 1.56
CA HIS A 102 -6.21 -15.99 0.74
C HIS A 102 -5.19 -14.89 0.45
N ALA A 103 -3.91 -15.18 0.70
CA ALA A 103 -2.82 -14.33 0.26
C ALA A 103 -2.70 -14.37 -1.28
N GLY A 104 -2.11 -13.32 -1.86
CA GLY A 104 -1.73 -13.34 -3.28
C GLY A 104 -0.38 -14.01 -3.52
N ASP A 105 0.14 -13.85 -4.73
CA ASP A 105 1.35 -14.52 -5.20
C ASP A 105 2.65 -14.06 -4.53
N LEU A 106 2.63 -12.92 -3.86
CA LEU A 106 3.75 -12.43 -3.04
C LEU A 106 3.59 -12.81 -1.56
N GLY A 107 2.59 -13.61 -1.22
CA GLY A 107 2.15 -13.79 0.16
C GLY A 107 1.51 -12.53 0.72
N ALA A 108 1.37 -12.48 2.05
CA ALA A 108 0.84 -11.32 2.75
C ALA A 108 1.45 -11.18 4.15
N ALA A 109 1.63 -9.92 4.58
CA ALA A 109 1.73 -9.57 5.99
C ALA A 109 0.65 -8.55 6.33
N PHE A 110 -0.02 -8.74 7.47
CA PHE A 110 -1.15 -7.90 7.85
C PHE A 110 -1.34 -7.83 9.36
N LEU A 111 -1.99 -6.74 9.79
CA LEU A 111 -2.50 -6.59 11.13
C LEU A 111 -3.92 -7.18 11.20
N LEU A 112 -4.12 -8.11 12.12
CA LEU A 112 -5.41 -8.72 12.43
C LEU A 112 -5.99 -8.09 13.70
N LEU A 113 -7.26 -7.66 13.63
CA LEU A 113 -8.01 -7.05 14.72
C LEU A 113 -9.10 -8.02 15.20
N LYS A 114 -8.74 -8.96 16.09
CA LYS A 114 -9.69 -9.91 16.68
C LYS A 114 -10.56 -9.21 17.71
N LYS A 115 -11.80 -9.65 17.90
CA LYS A 115 -12.65 -9.14 18.99
C LYS A 115 -12.02 -9.44 20.34
N SER A 116 -12.15 -8.50 21.26
CA SER A 116 -11.73 -8.65 22.65
C SER A 116 -12.85 -8.22 23.60
N SER A 117 -12.99 -8.96 24.69
CA SER A 117 -13.84 -8.60 25.82
C SER A 117 -13.03 -8.10 27.02
N THR A 118 -11.70 -7.99 26.89
CA THR A 118 -10.79 -7.68 28.00
C THR A 118 -10.20 -6.28 27.97
N SER A 119 -10.41 -5.51 26.89
CA SER A 119 -9.89 -4.13 26.71
C SER A 119 -11.00 -3.09 26.54
N GLY A 120 -12.04 -3.19 27.37
CA GLY A 120 -13.19 -2.27 27.37
C GLY A 120 -14.21 -2.55 26.26
N SER A 121 -15.21 -1.67 26.13
CA SER A 121 -16.24 -1.70 25.08
C SER A 121 -16.67 -0.29 24.71
N PRO A 122 -16.79 0.06 23.42
CA PRO A 122 -17.23 1.39 23.01
C PRO A 122 -18.72 1.60 23.35
N PRO A 123 -19.18 2.86 23.50
CA PRO A 123 -18.41 4.10 23.40
C PRO A 123 -17.48 4.34 24.61
N TYR A 124 -16.31 4.93 24.36
CA TYR A 124 -15.33 5.23 25.40
C TYR A 124 -15.46 6.67 25.87
N SER A 125 -15.95 6.87 27.08
CA SER A 125 -16.17 8.19 27.68
C SER A 125 -14.95 8.75 28.43
N ASN A 126 -13.93 7.94 28.68
CA ASN A 126 -12.69 8.34 29.35
C ASN A 126 -11.55 7.36 29.01
N MET A 127 -10.30 7.79 29.23
CA MET A 127 -9.10 7.00 28.89
C MET A 127 -8.91 5.77 29.80
N ASP A 128 -9.53 5.70 30.99
CA ASP A 128 -9.47 4.50 31.83
C ASP A 128 -10.18 3.29 31.19
N GLN A 129 -11.15 3.54 30.31
CA GLN A 129 -11.83 2.50 29.52
C GLN A 129 -11.00 2.01 28.33
N LEU A 130 -9.90 2.70 28.01
CA LEU A 130 -9.00 2.43 26.88
C LEU A 130 -7.68 1.80 27.33
N LYS A 131 -7.62 1.25 28.55
CA LYS A 131 -6.43 0.55 29.05
C LYS A 131 -5.99 -0.55 28.08
N THR A 132 -4.68 -0.65 27.92
CA THR A 132 -4.07 -1.62 27.04
C THR A 132 -3.47 -2.78 27.83
N HIS A 133 -3.38 -3.94 27.19
CA HIS A 133 -2.69 -5.09 27.77
C HIS A 133 -1.67 -5.64 26.78
N ASN A 134 -0.44 -5.82 27.28
CA ASN A 134 0.58 -6.56 26.57
C ASN A 134 0.20 -8.05 26.57
N ILE A 135 -0.02 -8.60 25.38
CA ILE A 135 -0.46 -10.00 25.19
C ILE A 135 0.56 -10.82 24.39
N PHE A 136 1.82 -10.38 24.32
CA PHE A 136 2.88 -11.12 23.63
C PHE A 136 3.01 -12.57 24.14
N PRO A 137 3.04 -13.58 23.24
CA PRO A 137 3.07 -14.99 23.62
C PRO A 137 4.41 -15.38 24.25
N LYS A 138 4.42 -16.50 24.99
CA LYS A 138 5.62 -16.99 25.73
C LYS A 138 6.88 -17.15 24.87
N ARG A 139 6.73 -17.37 23.55
CA ARG A 139 7.86 -17.47 22.60
C ARG A 139 8.62 -16.15 22.37
N VAL A 140 8.03 -15.02 22.74
CA VAL A 140 8.64 -13.69 22.64
C VAL A 140 9.50 -13.41 23.89
N PRO A 141 10.67 -12.76 23.74
CA PRO A 141 11.57 -12.47 24.86
C PRO A 141 10.88 -11.78 26.03
N GLU A 142 11.28 -12.16 27.26
CA GLU A 142 10.64 -11.67 28.49
C GLU A 142 10.68 -10.14 28.60
N GLN A 143 11.74 -9.49 28.14
CA GLN A 143 11.88 -8.03 28.15
C GLN A 143 10.79 -7.32 27.34
N VAL A 144 10.31 -7.93 26.25
CA VAL A 144 9.20 -7.42 25.42
C VAL A 144 7.87 -7.71 26.12
N ARG A 145 7.69 -8.91 26.67
CA ARG A 145 6.48 -9.30 27.43
C ARG A 145 6.25 -8.48 28.71
N LYS A 146 7.29 -7.85 29.25
CA LYS A 146 7.23 -6.96 30.42
C LYS A 146 6.99 -5.49 30.07
N MET A 147 6.96 -5.12 28.79
CA MET A 147 6.67 -3.74 28.37
C MET A 147 5.23 -3.36 28.69
N LYS A 148 5.02 -2.07 28.95
CA LYS A 148 3.70 -1.44 29.05
C LYS A 148 3.55 -0.44 27.90
N PHE A 149 2.34 -0.33 27.38
CA PHE A 149 2.00 0.54 26.25
C PHE A 149 0.92 1.52 26.70
N ASP A 150 1.32 2.50 27.49
CA ASP A 150 0.39 3.44 28.10
C ASP A 150 -0.01 4.54 27.10
N TRP A 151 -1.27 4.98 27.18
CA TRP A 151 -1.71 6.19 26.51
C TRP A 151 -1.11 7.41 27.18
N VAL A 152 -0.36 8.20 26.41
CA VAL A 152 0.24 9.46 26.89
C VAL A 152 -0.45 10.60 26.20
N LYS A 153 -0.86 11.60 26.97
CA LYS A 153 -1.48 12.80 26.41
C LYS A 153 -0.48 13.52 25.52
N VAL A 154 -0.91 13.98 24.36
CA VAL A 154 0.00 14.51 23.34
C VAL A 154 0.76 15.73 23.85
N GLU A 155 0.16 16.58 24.70
CA GLU A 155 0.87 17.72 25.32
C GLU A 155 2.11 17.32 26.14
N ASP A 156 2.15 16.07 26.66
CA ASP A 156 3.24 15.53 27.47
C ASP A 156 4.31 14.80 26.64
N ARG A 157 4.11 14.68 25.32
CA ARG A 157 5.10 14.04 24.44
C ARG A 157 6.27 15.01 24.17
N PRO A 158 7.52 14.50 24.05
CA PRO A 158 8.69 15.34 23.85
C PRO A 158 8.64 16.14 22.54
N TRP A 159 7.93 15.64 21.53
CA TRP A 159 7.76 16.29 20.22
C TRP A 159 6.58 17.29 20.17
N ALA A 160 5.81 17.43 21.25
CA ALA A 160 4.70 18.37 21.32
C ALA A 160 5.20 19.82 21.25
N ASN A 161 6.36 20.11 21.85
CA ASN A 161 6.98 21.44 21.88
C ASN A 161 6.00 22.54 22.34
N GLY A 162 5.20 22.25 23.37
CA GLY A 162 4.21 23.17 23.94
C GLY A 162 2.87 23.26 23.20
N ARG A 163 2.66 22.48 22.13
CA ARG A 163 1.38 22.37 21.40
C ARG A 163 0.38 21.46 22.15
N PHE A 164 -0.88 21.48 21.69
CA PHE A 164 -1.96 20.57 22.13
C PHE A 164 -2.35 20.68 23.61
N LYS A 165 -2.16 21.86 24.22
CA LYS A 165 -2.46 22.05 25.63
C LYS A 165 -3.94 21.87 25.94
N GLY A 166 -4.25 21.07 26.96
CA GLY A 166 -5.61 20.91 27.49
C GLY A 166 -6.60 20.22 26.54
N VAL A 167 -6.14 19.60 25.45
CA VAL A 167 -7.02 18.83 24.56
C VAL A 167 -7.00 17.35 24.88
N GLU A 168 -8.13 16.66 24.72
CA GLU A 168 -8.25 15.21 24.90
C GLU A 168 -7.69 14.47 23.66
N PHE A 169 -6.38 14.61 23.44
CA PHE A 169 -5.64 13.98 22.34
C PHE A 169 -4.48 13.15 22.93
N TYR A 170 -4.47 11.84 22.66
CA TYR A 170 -3.50 10.90 23.25
C TYR A 170 -2.82 10.07 22.18
N ASN A 171 -1.61 9.62 22.49
CA ASN A 171 -0.77 8.79 21.64
C ASN A 171 -0.24 7.58 22.40
N LEU A 172 -0.22 6.43 21.73
CA LEU A 172 0.43 5.20 22.18
C LEU A 172 1.52 4.86 21.16
N VAL A 173 2.77 4.86 21.63
CA VAL A 173 3.99 4.59 20.84
C VAL A 173 4.13 3.13 20.49
N GLY A 174 4.92 2.88 19.45
CA GLY A 174 4.52 1.95 18.43
C GLY A 174 5.37 0.71 18.26
N PHE A 175 5.21 0.19 17.06
CA PHE A 175 5.73 -1.09 16.61
C PHE A 175 6.34 -0.88 15.23
N HIS A 176 7.63 -1.14 15.11
CA HIS A 176 8.33 -1.17 13.83
C HIS A 176 8.16 -2.56 13.22
N VAL A 177 7.89 -2.67 11.92
CA VAL A 177 7.86 -3.93 11.20
C VAL A 177 8.89 -3.90 10.08
N ARG A 178 9.81 -4.85 10.08
CA ARG A 178 10.87 -4.97 9.08
C ARG A 178 11.00 -6.40 8.57
N LEU A 179 11.57 -6.54 7.37
CA LEU A 179 12.00 -7.85 6.88
C LEU A 179 13.17 -8.40 7.71
N ALA A 180 13.20 -9.71 7.89
CA ALA A 180 14.20 -10.45 8.67
C ALA A 180 15.41 -10.90 7.83
N ASP A 181 15.62 -10.28 6.67
CA ASP A 181 16.78 -10.48 5.81
C ASP A 181 17.90 -9.47 6.10
N ASP A 182 18.99 -9.57 5.36
CA ASP A 182 20.17 -8.72 5.54
C ASP A 182 19.90 -7.24 5.24
N THR A 183 18.83 -6.91 4.50
CA THR A 183 18.48 -5.52 4.19
C THR A 183 17.70 -4.86 5.33
N GLN A 184 17.04 -5.65 6.18
CA GLN A 184 16.12 -5.19 7.22
C GLN A 184 15.14 -4.13 6.71
N THR A 185 14.61 -4.35 5.51
CA THR A 185 13.75 -3.38 4.82
C THR A 185 12.58 -2.99 5.71
N ASN A 186 12.39 -1.68 5.91
CA ASN A 186 11.23 -1.16 6.64
C ASN A 186 9.95 -1.48 5.87
N ILE A 187 8.98 -2.13 6.52
CA ILE A 187 7.65 -2.35 5.96
C ILE A 187 6.74 -1.19 6.38
N CYS A 188 6.63 -0.98 7.68
CA CYS A 188 5.93 0.18 8.23
C CYS A 188 6.29 0.38 9.71
N HIS A 189 6.02 1.59 10.19
CA HIS A 189 5.89 1.87 11.60
C HIS A 189 4.40 1.99 11.96
N ILE A 190 3.99 1.45 13.11
CA ILE A 190 2.60 1.38 13.56
C ILE A 190 2.48 2.05 14.91
N GLN A 191 1.61 3.05 15.04
CA GLN A 191 1.27 3.68 16.32
C GLN A 191 -0.22 3.97 16.43
N MET A 192 -0.70 4.33 17.63
CA MET A 192 -2.13 4.53 17.87
C MET A 192 -2.42 5.88 18.49
N TRP A 193 -3.64 6.35 18.27
CA TRP A 193 -4.07 7.69 18.66
C TRP A 193 -5.52 7.69 19.13
N THR A 194 -5.86 8.64 19.98
CA THR A 194 -7.25 8.91 20.35
C THR A 194 -7.57 10.39 20.36
N ALA A 195 -8.79 10.75 19.99
CA ALA A 195 -9.27 12.13 20.03
C ALA A 195 -10.66 12.18 20.65
N GLY A 196 -10.83 13.03 21.66
CA GLY A 196 -12.12 13.32 22.28
C GLY A 196 -13.06 14.09 21.35
N VAL A 197 -14.32 14.21 21.73
CA VAL A 197 -15.34 14.91 20.94
C VAL A 197 -14.92 16.36 20.67
N GLY A 198 -14.97 16.79 19.41
CA GLY A 198 -14.60 18.13 18.96
C GLY A 198 -13.09 18.42 18.94
N VAL A 199 -12.24 17.43 19.21
CA VAL A 199 -10.78 17.59 19.17
C VAL A 199 -10.26 17.49 17.73
N SER A 200 -9.33 18.37 17.39
CA SER A 200 -8.49 18.27 16.20
C SER A 200 -7.11 17.74 16.57
N ALA A 201 -6.59 16.78 15.80
CA ALA A 201 -5.21 16.32 15.91
C ALA A 201 -4.19 17.34 15.36
N GLY A 202 -4.65 18.50 14.86
CA GLY A 202 -3.83 19.57 14.31
C GLY A 202 -3.44 19.34 12.85
N PHE A 203 -3.68 20.33 11.99
CA PHE A 203 -3.25 20.27 10.60
C PHE A 203 -1.73 20.25 10.48
N HIS A 204 -1.21 19.26 9.76
CA HIS A 204 0.22 19.06 9.48
C HIS A 204 0.41 18.50 8.06
N ASN A 205 1.65 18.37 7.60
CA ASN A 205 1.94 17.99 6.21
C ASN A 205 3.22 17.15 6.03
N HIS A 206 3.73 16.54 7.10
CA HIS A 206 4.88 15.60 7.08
C HIS A 206 6.11 16.14 6.34
N THR A 207 6.47 17.40 6.58
CA THR A 207 7.69 18.00 6.00
C THR A 207 8.97 17.60 6.74
N ASP A 208 8.82 16.95 7.90
CA ASP A 208 9.88 16.56 8.82
C ASP A 208 10.35 15.10 8.64
N ALA A 209 9.56 14.24 7.99
CA ALA A 209 9.89 12.83 7.78
C ALA A 209 9.31 12.28 6.46
N ILE A 210 9.94 11.23 5.92
CA ILE A 210 9.54 10.60 4.66
C ILE A 210 8.76 9.30 4.92
N PHE A 211 7.44 9.35 4.73
CA PHE A 211 6.59 8.17 4.74
C PHE A 211 5.27 8.44 4.00
N CYS A 212 4.56 7.36 3.68
CA CYS A 212 3.18 7.38 3.24
C CYS A 212 2.32 6.79 4.38
N GLU A 213 1.50 7.61 5.03
CA GLU A 213 0.60 7.17 6.09
C GLU A 213 -0.78 6.74 5.61
N ILE A 214 -1.32 5.70 6.23
CA ILE A 214 -2.72 5.28 6.15
C ILE A 214 -3.24 5.11 7.57
N HIS A 215 -4.44 5.60 7.85
CA HIS A 215 -5.11 5.36 9.14
C HIS A 215 -6.23 4.33 9.03
N ALA A 216 -6.30 3.45 10.02
CA ALA A 216 -7.44 2.55 10.25
C ALA A 216 -8.13 2.90 11.57
N CYS A 217 -9.40 3.26 11.48
CA CYS A 217 -10.25 3.55 12.64
C CYS A 217 -10.67 2.24 13.32
N ILE A 218 -10.43 2.11 14.63
CA ILE A 218 -10.98 1.01 15.43
C ILE A 218 -12.39 1.38 15.88
N VAL A 219 -12.54 2.60 16.43
CA VAL A 219 -13.79 3.15 16.94
C VAL A 219 -13.87 4.63 16.58
N ASN A 220 -14.99 5.05 16.03
CA ASN A 220 -15.34 6.43 15.75
C ASN A 220 -16.38 6.87 16.80
N GLY A 221 -15.93 7.61 17.81
CA GLY A 221 -16.70 7.91 19.01
C GLY A 221 -18.02 8.62 18.74
N THR A 222 -18.11 9.35 17.64
CA THR A 222 -19.29 10.13 17.23
C THR A 222 -19.96 9.62 15.95
N GLY A 223 -19.35 8.65 15.27
CA GLY A 223 -19.67 8.27 13.88
C GLY A 223 -19.39 9.36 12.84
N LYS A 224 -18.72 10.46 13.21
CA LYS A 224 -18.42 11.61 12.34
C LYS A 224 -16.95 12.01 12.32
N GLY A 225 -16.09 11.31 13.08
CA GLY A 225 -14.65 11.52 13.05
C GLY A 225 -14.02 11.04 11.75
N GLY A 226 -12.87 11.58 11.39
CA GLY A 226 -12.14 11.14 10.20
C GLY A 226 -11.05 12.11 9.76
N MET A 227 -10.60 11.96 8.53
CA MET A 227 -9.50 12.75 7.98
C MET A 227 -10.02 13.95 7.19
N SER A 228 -9.38 15.10 7.39
CA SER A 228 -9.62 16.32 6.63
C SER A 228 -8.34 16.75 5.94
N TRP A 229 -8.44 17.31 4.72
CA TRP A 229 -7.29 17.79 3.95
C TRP A 229 -7.61 19.09 3.23
N ALA A 230 -6.61 19.98 3.15
CA ALA A 230 -6.72 21.25 2.45
C ALA A 230 -6.94 21.03 0.94
N THR A 231 -7.88 21.77 0.36
CA THR A 231 -8.22 21.76 -1.07
C THR A 231 -7.69 22.99 -1.82
N VAL A 232 -6.96 23.84 -1.11
CA VAL A 232 -6.27 25.03 -1.62
C VAL A 232 -4.75 24.83 -1.59
N PRO A 233 -3.97 25.65 -2.31
CA PRO A 233 -2.50 25.62 -2.20
C PRO A 233 -2.02 25.81 -0.75
N ASP A 234 -0.87 25.21 -0.41
CA ASP A 234 -0.35 25.20 0.97
C ASP A 234 -0.14 26.61 1.57
N ALA A 235 0.17 27.59 0.72
CA ALA A 235 0.37 28.98 1.11
C ALA A 235 -0.95 29.70 1.49
N ASP A 236 -2.09 29.18 1.05
CA ASP A 236 -3.41 29.79 1.25
C ASP A 236 -4.17 29.16 2.43
N PHE A 237 -3.57 28.18 3.11
CA PHE A 237 -4.15 27.48 4.24
C PHE A 237 -3.42 27.85 5.54
N ASP A 238 -4.14 28.35 6.54
CA ASP A 238 -3.60 28.58 7.88
C ASP A 238 -3.90 27.35 8.77
N PRO A 239 -2.91 26.49 9.07
CA PRO A 239 -3.13 25.30 9.90
C PRO A 239 -3.43 25.63 11.37
N ALA A 240 -3.14 26.85 11.84
CA ALA A 240 -3.47 27.29 13.19
C ALA A 240 -4.92 27.77 13.31
N HIS A 241 -5.50 28.27 12.22
CA HIS A 241 -6.89 28.74 12.15
C HIS A 241 -7.59 28.19 10.90
N PRO A 242 -7.82 26.86 10.83
CA PRO A 242 -8.31 26.21 9.63
C PRO A 242 -9.72 26.68 9.25
N ASP A 243 -9.85 27.19 8.02
CA ASP A 243 -11.13 27.59 7.43
C ASP A 243 -11.83 26.39 6.80
N LYS A 244 -13.07 26.11 7.23
CA LYS A 244 -13.90 25.00 6.73
C LYS A 244 -14.19 25.06 5.24
N HIS A 245 -14.06 26.23 4.61
CA HIS A 245 -14.25 26.35 3.16
C HIS A 245 -13.00 25.98 2.35
N LYS A 246 -11.86 25.75 3.02
CA LYS A 246 -10.56 25.47 2.39
C LYS A 246 -10.07 24.03 2.57
N PHE A 247 -10.89 23.17 3.16
CA PHE A 247 -10.59 21.76 3.31
C PHE A 247 -11.82 20.90 3.05
N ASP A 248 -11.58 19.66 2.62
CA ASP A 248 -12.60 18.63 2.51
C ASP A 248 -12.35 17.55 3.57
N SER A 249 -13.26 16.60 3.74
CA SER A 249 -13.19 15.58 4.79
C SER A 249 -13.79 14.26 4.37
N VAL A 250 -13.21 13.18 4.89
CA VAL A 250 -13.72 11.83 4.75
C VAL A 250 -13.93 11.22 6.15
N VAL A 251 -15.16 10.81 6.43
CA VAL A 251 -15.48 10.09 7.66
C VAL A 251 -14.87 8.70 7.59
N VAL A 252 -14.12 8.31 8.63
CA VAL A 252 -13.54 6.97 8.74
C VAL A 252 -14.27 6.22 9.84
N SER A 253 -15.32 5.50 9.43
CA SER A 253 -16.21 4.74 10.33
C SER A 253 -15.46 3.64 11.10
N ASP A 254 -16.09 3.08 12.13
CA ASP A 254 -15.59 1.91 12.85
C ASP A 254 -15.10 0.83 11.89
N LEU A 255 -13.88 0.33 12.15
CA LEU A 255 -13.25 -0.72 11.33
C LEU A 255 -13.22 -0.37 9.84
N HIS A 256 -12.91 0.88 9.52
CA HIS A 256 -12.57 1.32 8.17
C HIS A 256 -11.15 1.88 8.14
N GLU A 257 -10.51 1.78 6.98
CA GLU A 257 -9.31 2.53 6.64
C GLU A 257 -9.63 3.56 5.55
N HIS A 258 -8.88 4.66 5.51
CA HIS A 258 -8.92 5.61 4.40
C HIS A 258 -7.80 5.33 3.39
N GLY A 259 -7.94 5.86 2.17
CA GLY A 259 -6.91 5.80 1.15
C GLY A 259 -5.90 6.94 1.23
N PRO A 260 -4.92 6.97 0.31
CA PRO A 260 -3.90 8.01 0.25
C PRO A 260 -4.48 9.43 0.26
N LEU A 261 -3.85 10.32 1.05
CA LEU A 261 -4.12 11.76 1.07
C LEU A 261 -2.94 12.60 0.57
N TRP A 262 -1.77 11.99 0.38
CA TRP A 262 -0.63 12.66 -0.25
C TRP A 262 -0.89 12.92 -1.72
N ARG A 263 -0.16 13.89 -2.28
CA ARG A 263 -0.22 14.22 -3.70
C ARG A 263 0.50 13.15 -4.52
N THR A 264 -0.14 12.74 -5.61
CA THR A 264 0.38 11.73 -6.53
C THR A 264 0.40 12.25 -7.97
N GLY A 265 1.24 11.65 -8.81
CA GLY A 265 1.12 11.70 -10.26
C GLY A 265 -0.13 10.96 -10.74
N GLY A 266 -0.44 11.08 -12.04
CA GLY A 266 -1.66 10.49 -12.63
C GLY A 266 -1.76 8.96 -12.47
N ASP A 267 -0.63 8.27 -12.34
CA ASP A 267 -0.50 6.82 -12.17
C ASP A 267 -0.34 6.36 -10.72
N GLY A 268 -0.39 7.29 -9.76
CA GLY A 268 -0.26 6.99 -8.33
C GLY A 268 1.17 7.09 -7.77
N LEU A 269 2.19 7.44 -8.56
CA LEU A 269 3.53 7.70 -8.04
C LEU A 269 3.49 8.89 -7.06
N PRO A 270 4.04 8.79 -5.83
CA PRO A 270 4.02 9.90 -4.88
C PRO A 270 4.85 11.08 -5.39
N LEU A 271 4.34 12.30 -5.17
CA LEU A 271 5.13 13.51 -5.39
C LEU A 271 6.08 13.72 -4.22
N PHE A 272 7.28 14.23 -4.50
CA PHE A 272 8.30 14.51 -3.51
C PHE A 272 8.61 16.00 -3.47
N ARG A 273 8.82 16.50 -2.25
CA ARG A 273 9.33 17.85 -2.02
C ARG A 273 10.84 17.91 -2.27
N LYS A 274 11.39 19.13 -2.31
CA LYS A 274 12.83 19.37 -2.48
C LYS A 274 13.70 18.76 -1.37
N ASN A 275 13.15 18.58 -0.18
CA ASN A 275 13.81 17.91 0.96
C ASN A 275 13.56 16.38 0.98
N ALA A 276 13.08 15.81 -0.13
CA ALA A 276 12.77 14.39 -0.31
C ALA A 276 11.63 13.80 0.54
N THR A 277 10.88 14.61 1.30
CA THR A 277 9.64 14.10 1.94
C THR A 277 8.53 13.92 0.92
N VAL A 278 7.62 12.97 1.16
CA VAL A 278 6.38 12.82 0.39
C VAL A 278 5.55 14.11 0.53
N ASP A 279 5.01 14.59 -0.57
CA ASP A 279 4.25 15.85 -0.58
C ASP A 279 2.79 15.64 -0.19
N TYR A 280 2.45 16.08 1.02
CA TYR A 280 1.08 16.11 1.54
C TYR A 280 0.48 17.53 1.46
N PRO A 281 -0.83 17.67 1.19
CA PRO A 281 -1.53 18.87 1.62
C PRO A 281 -1.54 18.97 3.15
N TRP A 282 -1.88 20.13 3.70
CA TRP A 282 -2.24 20.20 5.12
C TRP A 282 -3.41 19.25 5.41
N HIS A 283 -3.28 18.38 6.41
CA HIS A 283 -4.32 17.44 6.78
C HIS A 283 -4.31 17.13 8.30
N ALA A 284 -5.43 16.63 8.82
CA ALA A 284 -5.60 16.25 10.22
C ALA A 284 -6.69 15.21 10.40
N TRP A 285 -6.61 14.42 11.48
CA TRP A 285 -7.79 13.76 12.04
C TRP A 285 -8.62 14.80 12.81
N LEU A 286 -9.91 14.90 12.49
CA LEU A 286 -10.88 15.70 13.24
C LEU A 286 -11.93 14.78 13.86
N ALA A 287 -12.06 14.82 15.18
CA ALA A 287 -13.17 14.15 15.84
C ALA A 287 -14.50 14.86 15.55
N GLY A 288 -15.60 14.11 15.58
CA GLY A 288 -16.93 14.68 15.34
C GLY A 288 -17.27 15.81 16.32
N PRO A 289 -18.10 16.78 15.90
CA PRO A 289 -18.38 17.97 16.68
C PRO A 289 -19.15 17.64 17.96
N ARG A 290 -18.94 18.45 19.00
CA ARG A 290 -19.74 18.39 20.22
C ARG A 290 -21.18 18.78 19.93
N THR A 291 -22.12 17.92 20.32
CA THR A 291 -23.54 18.24 20.33
C THR A 291 -23.94 18.78 21.71
N GLU A 292 -25.04 19.54 21.77
CA GLU A 292 -25.54 20.15 23.02
C GLU A 292 -25.72 19.15 24.17
N TYR A 293 -26.09 17.91 23.83
CA TYR A 293 -26.30 16.80 24.77
C TYR A 293 -25.24 15.70 24.67
N GLY A 294 -24.16 15.94 23.94
CA GLY A 294 -23.15 14.92 23.63
C GLY A 294 -22.27 14.61 24.84
N THR A 295 -22.26 13.35 25.27
CA THR A 295 -21.26 12.84 26.22
C THR A 295 -19.92 12.64 25.52
N GLN A 296 -18.84 12.64 26.30
CA GLN A 296 -17.52 12.30 25.76
C GLN A 296 -17.54 10.91 25.13
N SER A 297 -16.90 10.78 23.97
CA SER A 297 -16.72 9.54 23.24
C SER A 297 -15.47 9.66 22.37
N PHE A 298 -14.45 8.85 22.65
CA PHE A 298 -13.17 8.92 21.95
C PHE A 298 -13.22 8.22 20.59
N ASP A 299 -12.69 8.89 19.57
CA ASP A 299 -12.15 8.21 18.40
C ASP A 299 -10.88 7.46 18.79
N VAL A 300 -10.66 6.28 18.20
CA VAL A 300 -9.45 5.49 18.34
C VAL A 300 -9.03 4.99 16.96
N TRP A 301 -7.81 5.31 16.54
CA TRP A 301 -7.29 4.88 15.26
C TRP A 301 -5.82 4.44 15.34
N ILE A 302 -5.40 3.68 14.34
CA ILE A 302 -4.04 3.20 14.13
C ILE A 302 -3.48 3.94 12.93
N ALA A 303 -2.25 4.46 13.04
CA ALA A 303 -1.47 4.99 11.93
C ALA A 303 -0.49 3.92 11.45
N PHE A 304 -0.40 3.77 10.12
CA PHE A 304 0.57 2.92 9.44
C PHE A 304 1.45 3.78 8.55
N GLU A 305 2.70 3.99 8.95
CA GLU A 305 3.69 4.80 8.26
C GLU A 305 4.56 3.91 7.37
N PHE A 306 4.19 3.81 6.09
CA PHE A 306 4.93 3.04 5.10
C PHE A 306 6.10 3.86 4.53
N PRO A 307 7.21 3.24 4.08
CA PRO A 307 8.05 3.88 3.09
C PRO A 307 7.22 4.30 1.87
N PRO A 308 7.69 5.26 1.05
CA PRO A 308 6.98 5.64 -0.16
C PRO A 308 6.66 4.43 -1.05
N PHE A 309 5.45 4.39 -1.60
CA PHE A 309 5.00 3.37 -2.54
C PHE A 309 4.06 3.98 -3.59
N VAL A 310 3.89 3.30 -4.72
CA VAL A 310 2.96 3.72 -5.78
C VAL A 310 1.54 3.42 -5.33
N ALA A 311 0.67 4.44 -5.30
CA ALA A 311 -0.74 4.27 -4.96
C ALA A 311 -1.55 3.79 -6.18
N ARG A 312 -2.86 3.55 -5.99
CA ARG A 312 -3.78 3.48 -7.13
C ARG A 312 -3.81 4.81 -7.88
N SER A 313 -3.96 4.70 -9.20
CA SER A 313 -4.10 5.83 -10.10
C SER A 313 -5.37 6.62 -9.78
N VAL A 314 -5.31 7.92 -10.01
CA VAL A 314 -6.51 8.79 -10.00
C VAL A 314 -7.23 8.80 -11.37
N ARG A 315 -6.72 8.06 -12.35
CA ARG A 315 -7.22 7.94 -13.74
C ARG A 315 -7.61 6.49 -14.09
N THR A 316 -8.28 5.80 -13.16
CA THR A 316 -8.62 4.36 -13.32
C THR A 316 -9.50 4.05 -14.53
N ASP A 317 -10.20 5.05 -15.05
CA ASP A 317 -11.09 4.97 -16.22
C ASP A 317 -10.34 4.88 -17.56
N GLU A 318 -9.08 5.32 -17.60
CA GLU A 318 -8.24 5.28 -18.81
C GLU A 318 -7.40 4.00 -18.90
N LEU A 319 -7.26 3.29 -17.77
CA LEU A 319 -6.41 2.12 -17.66
C LEU A 319 -7.14 0.86 -18.13
N PHE A 320 -6.41 0.00 -18.82
CA PHE A 320 -6.90 -1.25 -19.37
C PHE A 320 -6.46 -2.40 -18.46
N PRO A 321 -7.25 -2.75 -17.42
CA PRO A 321 -6.91 -3.85 -16.53
C PRO A 321 -7.06 -5.15 -17.30
N ARG A 322 -5.96 -5.68 -17.83
CA ARG A 322 -5.92 -7.10 -18.19
C ARG A 322 -5.73 -7.92 -16.92
N ALA A 323 -6.41 -9.05 -16.89
CA ALA A 323 -6.13 -10.09 -15.92
C ALA A 323 -4.63 -10.44 -15.96
N ARG A 324 -4.10 -10.88 -14.83
CA ARG A 324 -2.80 -11.57 -14.80
C ARG A 324 -2.76 -12.68 -15.87
N GLY A 325 -1.58 -12.93 -16.42
CA GLY A 325 -1.36 -14.09 -17.27
C GLY A 325 -0.19 -13.94 -18.20
N ILE A 326 -0.05 -14.94 -19.06
CA ILE A 326 1.01 -14.98 -20.07
C ILE A 326 0.46 -14.41 -21.37
N TYR A 327 1.14 -13.40 -21.90
CA TYR A 327 0.74 -12.69 -23.11
C TYR A 327 1.84 -12.74 -24.18
N THR A 328 1.42 -12.85 -25.44
CA THR A 328 2.23 -12.39 -26.57
C THR A 328 1.84 -10.94 -26.88
N LEU A 329 2.85 -10.14 -27.19
CA LEU A 329 2.67 -8.75 -27.60
C LEU A 329 3.03 -8.61 -29.07
N LYS A 330 2.23 -7.87 -29.83
CA LYS A 330 2.49 -7.60 -31.24
C LYS A 330 2.31 -6.12 -31.53
N ASN A 331 3.37 -5.47 -32.00
CA ASN A 331 3.30 -4.09 -32.45
C ASN A 331 2.40 -3.97 -33.69
N THR A 332 1.40 -3.11 -33.69
CA THR A 332 0.41 -3.06 -34.79
C THR A 332 0.97 -2.41 -36.05
N GLY A 333 1.91 -1.47 -35.92
CA GLY A 333 2.56 -0.82 -37.06
C GLY A 333 3.56 -1.69 -37.81
N THR A 334 4.32 -2.54 -37.10
CA THR A 334 5.39 -3.36 -37.70
C THR A 334 5.06 -4.85 -37.77
N GLY A 335 4.05 -5.32 -37.03
CA GLY A 335 3.72 -6.74 -36.90
C GLY A 335 4.72 -7.56 -36.08
N LYS A 336 5.72 -6.92 -35.46
CA LYS A 336 6.79 -7.58 -34.70
C LYS A 336 6.43 -7.79 -33.24
N ALA A 337 6.96 -8.85 -32.65
CA ALA A 337 6.84 -9.16 -31.23
C ALA A 337 8.08 -8.69 -30.45
N PRO A 338 7.94 -8.10 -29.25
CA PRO A 338 9.07 -7.71 -28.42
C PRO A 338 9.65 -8.94 -27.71
N THR A 339 10.96 -9.11 -27.76
CA THR A 339 11.72 -10.19 -27.10
C THR A 339 12.95 -9.62 -26.40
N VAL A 340 13.35 -10.21 -25.27
CA VAL A 340 14.68 -10.00 -24.71
C VAL A 340 15.67 -10.70 -25.64
N LYS A 341 16.63 -9.95 -26.21
CA LYS A 341 17.51 -10.47 -27.26
C LYS A 341 18.13 -11.81 -26.86
N ASP A 342 17.93 -12.81 -27.71
CA ASP A 342 18.43 -14.19 -27.54
C ASP A 342 17.93 -14.91 -26.26
N GLY A 343 16.94 -14.35 -25.55
CA GLY A 343 16.48 -14.85 -24.25
C GLY A 343 17.50 -14.67 -23.12
N ASP A 344 18.48 -13.77 -23.28
CA ASP A 344 19.57 -13.58 -22.32
C ASP A 344 19.09 -12.91 -21.01
N SER A 345 19.35 -13.58 -19.89
CA SER A 345 19.03 -13.13 -18.53
C SER A 345 20.01 -12.08 -17.95
N THR A 346 21.01 -11.67 -18.71
CA THR A 346 21.97 -10.62 -18.33
C THR A 346 21.26 -9.27 -18.24
N ASP A 347 21.44 -8.56 -17.13
CA ASP A 347 20.84 -7.24 -16.91
C ASP A 347 21.34 -6.25 -17.98
N GLY A 348 20.41 -5.50 -18.56
CA GLY A 348 20.71 -4.56 -19.65
C GLY A 348 20.64 -5.17 -21.05
N THR A 349 20.28 -6.45 -21.18
CA THR A 349 20.06 -7.08 -22.49
C THR A 349 18.96 -6.34 -23.25
N PRO A 350 19.19 -5.86 -24.49
CA PRO A 350 18.20 -5.08 -25.23
C PRO A 350 16.90 -5.84 -25.51
N ILE A 351 15.77 -5.13 -25.47
CA ILE A 351 14.50 -5.64 -25.98
C ILE A 351 14.37 -5.24 -27.45
N VAL A 352 14.16 -6.22 -28.32
CA VAL A 352 14.13 -6.07 -29.77
C VAL A 352 12.84 -6.62 -30.36
N GLY A 353 12.44 -6.11 -31.52
CA GLY A 353 11.32 -6.60 -32.31
C GLY A 353 11.74 -7.72 -33.26
N VAL A 354 11.15 -8.89 -33.10
CA VAL A 354 11.33 -10.05 -34.00
C VAL A 354 10.05 -10.34 -34.78
N ALA A 355 10.17 -11.06 -35.90
CA ALA A 355 8.99 -11.55 -36.61
C ALA A 355 8.20 -12.50 -35.69
N ALA A 356 6.93 -12.19 -35.45
CA ALA A 356 6.09 -12.97 -34.53
C ALA A 356 5.92 -14.41 -35.03
N HIS A 357 6.21 -15.39 -34.17
CA HIS A 357 5.96 -16.79 -34.50
C HIS A 357 4.50 -17.17 -34.23
N ALA A 358 3.88 -17.92 -35.16
CA ALA A 358 2.48 -18.32 -35.05
C ALA A 358 2.17 -19.16 -33.80
N ALA A 359 3.17 -19.86 -33.24
CA ALA A 359 3.03 -20.66 -32.02
C ALA A 359 3.48 -19.93 -30.74
N GLY A 360 3.99 -18.68 -30.84
CA GLY A 360 4.53 -17.89 -29.72
C GLY A 360 5.71 -18.54 -29.00
N ARG A 361 6.94 -18.15 -29.31
CA ARG A 361 8.11 -18.67 -28.59
C ARG A 361 8.17 -18.10 -27.16
N LYS A 362 8.81 -18.80 -26.22
CA LYS A 362 8.91 -18.33 -24.81
C LYS A 362 9.59 -16.96 -24.68
N ASP A 363 10.50 -16.62 -25.59
CA ASP A 363 11.17 -15.31 -25.63
C ASP A 363 10.26 -14.19 -26.15
N GLU A 364 9.13 -14.53 -26.79
CA GLU A 364 8.07 -13.59 -27.21
C GLU A 364 6.91 -13.51 -26.20
N GLN A 365 6.95 -14.34 -25.15
CA GLN A 365 5.91 -14.42 -24.12
C GLN A 365 6.33 -13.65 -22.86
N TRP A 366 5.39 -12.89 -22.33
CA TRP A 366 5.58 -12.02 -21.18
C TRP A 366 4.53 -12.34 -20.12
N ASN A 367 4.97 -12.64 -18.91
CA ASN A 367 4.11 -12.69 -17.75
C ASN A 367 3.76 -11.26 -17.35
N LEU A 368 2.49 -10.90 -17.48
CA LEU A 368 1.94 -9.62 -17.04
C LEU A 368 1.39 -9.81 -15.63
N VAL A 369 2.00 -9.13 -14.68
CA VAL A 369 1.62 -9.21 -13.26
C VAL A 369 1.22 -7.82 -12.78
N PRO A 370 -0.06 -7.59 -12.42
CA PRO A 370 -0.49 -6.36 -11.78
C PRO A 370 0.26 -6.15 -10.45
N ALA A 371 0.79 -4.96 -10.22
CA ALA A 371 1.43 -4.63 -8.96
C ALA A 371 0.34 -4.37 -7.90
N ALA A 372 0.37 -5.16 -6.82
CA ALA A 372 -0.63 -5.12 -5.77
C ALA A 372 -0.83 -3.70 -5.22
N GLY A 373 -2.09 -3.25 -5.18
CA GLY A 373 -2.45 -1.93 -4.65
C GLY A 373 -2.25 -0.77 -5.63
N THR A 374 -1.91 -1.07 -6.88
CA THR A 374 -1.72 -0.08 -7.95
C THR A 374 -2.53 -0.47 -9.18
N ASP A 375 -2.55 0.41 -10.18
CA ASP A 375 -3.08 0.10 -11.52
C ASP A 375 -1.94 -0.10 -12.55
N ALA A 376 -0.70 -0.20 -12.08
CA ALA A 376 0.46 -0.54 -12.90
C ALA A 376 0.69 -2.05 -12.95
N CYS A 377 1.40 -2.51 -13.97
CA CYS A 377 1.84 -3.88 -14.10
C CYS A 377 3.34 -3.97 -14.38
N THR A 378 3.91 -5.13 -14.08
CA THR A 378 5.22 -5.54 -14.56
C THR A 378 5.06 -6.52 -15.73
N LEU A 379 6.05 -6.52 -16.63
CA LEU A 379 6.12 -7.44 -17.77
C LEU A 379 7.42 -8.22 -17.66
N THR A 380 7.34 -9.52 -17.36
CA THR A 380 8.52 -10.38 -17.18
C THR A 380 8.60 -11.40 -18.30
N ASN A 381 9.71 -11.41 -19.03
CA ASN A 381 9.91 -12.30 -20.15
C ASN A 381 10.09 -13.75 -19.67
N LEU A 382 9.38 -14.71 -20.27
CA LEU A 382 9.38 -16.09 -19.80
C LEU A 382 10.66 -16.87 -20.11
N ALA A 383 11.41 -16.48 -21.14
CA ALA A 383 12.67 -17.15 -21.48
C ALA A 383 13.82 -16.71 -20.57
N SER A 384 13.96 -15.40 -20.34
CA SER A 384 15.07 -14.81 -19.58
C SER A 384 14.78 -14.65 -18.09
N GLY A 385 13.50 -14.60 -17.69
CA GLY A 385 13.09 -14.20 -16.35
C GLY A 385 13.30 -12.70 -16.05
N SER A 386 13.68 -11.90 -17.06
CA SER A 386 13.95 -10.48 -16.91
C SER A 386 12.69 -9.63 -17.09
N SER A 387 12.50 -8.63 -16.23
CA SER A 387 11.45 -7.63 -16.38
C SER A 387 11.82 -6.59 -17.43
N ALA A 388 10.85 -6.19 -18.25
CA ALA A 388 11.02 -5.08 -19.17
C ALA A 388 11.22 -3.78 -18.41
N THR A 389 12.34 -3.11 -18.70
CA THR A 389 12.84 -1.97 -17.95
C THR A 389 13.45 -0.93 -18.90
N SER A 390 13.31 0.35 -18.60
CA SER A 390 14.08 1.41 -19.26
C SER A 390 15.47 1.53 -18.63
N ASN A 391 16.50 1.68 -19.46
CA ASN A 391 17.79 2.17 -18.97
C ASN A 391 17.63 3.59 -18.39
N TRP A 392 18.49 3.94 -17.44
CA TRP A 392 18.47 5.25 -16.80
C TRP A 392 19.35 6.27 -17.55
N PRO A 393 18.91 7.54 -17.71
CA PRO A 393 17.58 8.05 -17.36
C PRO A 393 16.52 7.72 -18.43
N PRO A 394 15.23 7.66 -18.09
CA PRO A 394 14.17 7.58 -19.09
C PRO A 394 14.05 8.91 -19.87
N PHE A 395 14.14 8.85 -21.20
CA PHE A 395 13.95 9.98 -22.11
C PHE A 395 13.43 9.51 -23.48
N ASP A 396 13.05 10.44 -24.35
CA ASP A 396 12.56 10.15 -25.70
C ASP A 396 13.63 9.45 -26.57
N GLY A 397 13.34 8.24 -27.04
CA GLY A 397 14.27 7.36 -27.75
C GLY A 397 15.09 6.41 -26.86
N GLN A 398 14.89 6.42 -25.54
CA GLN A 398 15.62 5.55 -24.62
C GLN A 398 15.28 4.07 -24.87
N ARG A 399 16.30 3.23 -25.09
CA ARG A 399 16.13 1.78 -25.29
C ARG A 399 15.59 1.09 -24.04
N LEU A 400 14.68 0.15 -24.25
CA LEU A 400 14.26 -0.81 -23.25
C LEU A 400 15.19 -2.03 -23.22
N VAL A 401 15.32 -2.59 -22.02
CA VAL A 401 16.18 -3.73 -21.70
C VAL A 401 15.45 -4.71 -20.79
N GLY A 402 15.88 -5.96 -20.80
CA GLY A 402 15.58 -6.92 -19.75
C GLY A 402 16.48 -6.68 -18.54
N SER A 403 15.91 -6.63 -17.35
CA SER A 403 16.64 -6.57 -16.09
C SER A 403 15.93 -7.41 -15.02
N ARG A 404 16.71 -8.02 -14.11
CA ARG A 404 16.21 -8.61 -12.86
C ARG A 404 16.41 -7.67 -11.66
N THR A 405 17.03 -6.52 -11.90
CA THR A 405 17.24 -5.46 -10.92
C THR A 405 16.38 -4.25 -11.28
N SER A 406 15.36 -3.97 -10.47
CA SER A 406 14.43 -2.85 -10.71
C SER A 406 14.85 -1.60 -9.93
N ALA A 407 14.58 -0.43 -10.49
CA ALA A 407 14.68 0.82 -9.75
C ALA A 407 13.64 0.86 -8.61
N VAL A 408 13.94 1.59 -7.54
CA VAL A 408 13.01 1.81 -6.42
C VAL A 408 11.70 2.42 -6.95
N LEU A 409 10.56 2.01 -6.36
CA LEU A 409 9.19 2.31 -6.84
C LEU A 409 8.86 1.79 -8.26
N GLY A 410 9.78 1.04 -8.90
CA GLY A 410 9.60 0.58 -10.27
C GLY A 410 9.54 1.71 -11.30
N ILE A 411 10.17 2.86 -11.04
CA ILE A 411 10.14 4.05 -11.92
C ILE A 411 10.69 3.83 -13.34
N THR A 412 11.32 2.67 -13.59
CA THR A 412 11.78 2.27 -14.93
C THR A 412 11.14 0.98 -15.44
N SER A 413 10.33 0.29 -14.65
CA SER A 413 9.87 -1.09 -14.92
C SER A 413 8.39 -1.35 -14.63
N ASN A 414 7.67 -0.35 -14.13
CA ASN A 414 6.22 -0.40 -13.92
C ASN A 414 5.51 0.33 -15.06
N TRP A 415 4.48 -0.32 -15.60
CA TRP A 415 3.83 0.09 -16.83
C TRP A 415 2.34 0.32 -16.61
N ALA A 416 1.83 1.43 -17.10
CA ALA A 416 0.40 1.70 -17.23
C ALA A 416 -0.06 1.24 -18.63
N LEU A 417 -1.09 0.39 -18.68
CA LEU A 417 -1.70 -0.02 -19.94
C LEU A 417 -2.91 0.86 -20.23
N VAL A 418 -2.87 1.60 -21.33
CA VAL A 418 -3.95 2.53 -21.73
C VAL A 418 -4.60 1.99 -23.00
N LYS A 419 -5.92 1.83 -22.99
CA LYS A 419 -6.64 1.34 -24.19
C LYS A 419 -6.52 2.34 -25.33
N ALA A 420 -6.14 1.87 -26.50
CA ALA A 420 -5.98 2.71 -27.69
C ALA A 420 -6.84 2.18 -28.85
N GLY A 421 -7.90 2.93 -29.17
CA GLY A 421 -8.72 2.71 -30.37
C GLY A 421 -9.60 1.45 -30.37
N GLU A 422 -10.00 1.05 -31.58
CA GLU A 422 -10.74 -0.17 -31.88
C GLU A 422 -9.73 -1.32 -32.10
N HIS A 423 -10.06 -2.57 -31.74
CA HIS A 423 -9.20 -3.78 -31.83
C HIS A 423 -8.31 -4.17 -30.62
N ASP A 424 -8.72 -3.88 -29.39
CA ASP A 424 -8.02 -4.33 -28.15
C ASP A 424 -6.52 -4.01 -28.08
N SER A 425 -6.09 -2.98 -28.81
CA SER A 425 -4.72 -2.48 -28.76
C SER A 425 -4.53 -1.55 -27.57
N VAL A 426 -3.33 -1.54 -27.02
CA VAL A 426 -2.97 -0.70 -25.88
C VAL A 426 -1.70 0.10 -26.17
N LYS A 427 -1.55 1.20 -25.45
CA LYS A 427 -0.26 1.85 -25.21
C LYS A 427 0.29 1.33 -23.89
N ILE A 428 1.60 1.10 -23.85
CA ILE A 428 2.32 0.65 -22.66
C ILE A 428 3.17 1.84 -22.19
N GLY A 429 2.66 2.60 -21.23
CA GLY A 429 3.28 3.82 -20.73
C GLY A 429 4.14 3.58 -19.49
N LEU A 430 5.30 4.24 -19.40
CA LEU A 430 6.12 4.21 -18.19
C LEU A 430 5.52 5.13 -17.12
N ILE A 431 5.31 4.62 -15.90
CA ILE A 431 4.82 5.46 -14.79
C ILE A 431 5.77 6.64 -14.50
N GLY A 432 5.21 7.76 -14.06
CA GLY A 432 5.90 9.03 -13.80
C GLY A 432 6.22 9.84 -15.05
N THR A 433 5.84 9.38 -16.24
CA THR A 433 6.23 9.99 -17.52
C THR A 433 5.08 10.02 -18.54
N ASN A 434 5.29 10.72 -19.65
CA ASN A 434 4.46 10.65 -20.87
C ASN A 434 5.07 9.73 -21.94
N LEU A 435 6.02 8.87 -21.56
CA LEU A 435 6.76 8.01 -22.47
C LEU A 435 6.06 6.65 -22.61
N VAL A 436 5.95 6.16 -23.84
CA VAL A 436 5.32 4.88 -24.17
C VAL A 436 6.27 3.97 -24.94
N TRP A 437 6.04 2.65 -24.88
CA TRP A 437 6.75 1.70 -25.72
C TRP A 437 6.50 1.98 -27.19
N SER A 438 7.58 2.11 -27.96
CA SER A 438 7.57 2.34 -29.40
C SER A 438 8.58 1.43 -30.09
N MET A 439 8.26 0.99 -31.30
CA MET A 439 9.20 0.27 -32.17
C MET A 439 9.94 1.27 -33.07
N ASN A 440 11.26 1.35 -32.92
CA ASN A 440 12.07 2.22 -33.79
C ASN A 440 12.44 1.54 -35.13
N SER A 441 13.08 2.28 -36.04
CA SER A 441 13.49 1.79 -37.36
C SER A 441 14.53 0.66 -37.32
N ASP A 442 15.30 0.58 -36.24
CA ASP A 442 16.34 -0.42 -36.02
C ASP A 442 15.81 -1.68 -35.32
N ASN A 443 14.49 -1.77 -35.14
CA ASN A 443 13.78 -2.84 -34.44
C ASN A 443 14.14 -2.97 -32.96
N PHE A 444 14.55 -1.89 -32.31
CA PHE A 444 14.59 -1.82 -30.85
C PHE A 444 13.24 -1.35 -30.33
N VAL A 445 12.86 -1.88 -29.17
CA VAL A 445 11.79 -1.29 -28.38
C VAL A 445 12.40 -0.15 -27.56
N VAL A 446 11.84 1.04 -27.71
CA VAL A 446 12.28 2.26 -27.05
C VAL A 446 11.13 2.91 -26.30
N LEU A 447 11.44 3.82 -25.40
CA LEU A 447 10.52 4.85 -24.93
C LEU A 447 10.43 5.95 -25.98
N ASP A 448 9.22 6.44 -26.26
CA ASP A 448 8.96 7.55 -27.18
C ASP A 448 7.86 8.43 -26.58
N GLU A 449 7.89 9.73 -26.85
CA GLU A 449 6.78 10.62 -26.46
C GLU A 449 5.47 10.16 -27.08
N GLU A 450 4.39 10.12 -26.29
CA GLU A 450 3.09 9.69 -26.79
C GLU A 450 2.61 10.55 -27.97
N ARG A 451 2.34 9.90 -29.11
CA ARG A 451 1.76 10.51 -30.32
C ARG A 451 0.41 9.88 -30.64
N ARG A 452 -0.57 10.70 -30.99
CA ARG A 452 -1.91 10.22 -31.34
C ARG A 452 -1.86 9.50 -32.69
N GLY A 453 -2.29 8.23 -32.70
CA GLY A 453 -2.41 7.43 -33.93
C GLY A 453 -1.10 6.85 -34.48
N ASP A 454 0.03 6.97 -33.75
CA ASP A 454 1.27 6.32 -34.18
C ASP A 454 1.18 4.80 -33.93
N ALA A 455 1.00 4.04 -35.01
CA ALA A 455 0.89 2.59 -34.94
C ALA A 455 2.14 1.89 -34.38
N ARG A 456 3.30 2.58 -34.34
CA ARG A 456 4.51 2.05 -33.70
C ARG A 456 4.41 2.05 -32.18
N GLN A 457 3.48 2.81 -31.59
CA GLN A 457 3.24 2.89 -30.15
C GLN A 457 2.08 2.01 -29.68
N LEU A 458 1.44 1.28 -30.60
CA LEU A 458 0.26 0.46 -30.33
C LEU A 458 0.64 -1.03 -30.30
N TRP A 459 0.19 -1.71 -29.27
CA TRP A 459 0.50 -3.11 -29.01
C TRP A 459 -0.80 -3.91 -28.87
N ALA A 460 -0.97 -4.91 -29.72
CA ALA A 460 -1.99 -5.93 -29.53
C ALA A 460 -1.48 -6.95 -28.49
N LEU A 461 -2.31 -7.24 -27.49
CA LEU A 461 -2.03 -8.25 -26.48
C LEU A 461 -2.90 -9.48 -26.75
N GLU A 462 -2.30 -10.64 -26.85
CA GLU A 462 -2.99 -11.93 -27.00
C GLU A 462 -2.66 -12.80 -25.80
N LYS A 463 -3.70 -13.26 -25.08
CA LYS A 463 -3.51 -14.10 -23.89
C LYS A 463 -3.22 -15.53 -24.34
N VAL A 464 -2.11 -16.09 -23.89
CA VAL A 464 -1.68 -17.45 -24.23
C VAL A 464 -2.09 -18.45 -23.16
N ALA A 465 -2.00 -18.07 -21.89
CA ALA A 465 -2.34 -18.90 -20.75
C ALA A 465 -2.72 -18.07 -19.52
N GLU A 466 -3.46 -18.68 -18.60
CA GLU A 466 -3.45 -18.26 -17.19
C GLU A 466 -2.08 -18.58 -16.59
N ASP A 467 -1.64 -17.77 -15.63
CA ASP A 467 -0.36 -17.99 -14.92
C ASP A 467 -0.46 -19.15 -13.91
#